data_AF-A0A2E6PUD6-F1
#
_entry.id   AF-A0A2E6PUD6-F1
#
_cell.length_a   1.000
_cell.length_b   1.000
_cell.length_c   1.000
_cell.angle_alpha   90.00
_cell.angle_beta   90.00
_cell.angle_gamma   90.00
#
_symmetry.space_group_name_H-M   'P 1'
#
loop_
_entity.id
_entity.type
_entity.pdbx_description
1 polymer ?
#
loop_
_entity_poly.entity_id
_entity_poly.type
_entity_poly.pdbx_seq_one_letter_code
_entity_poly.pdbx_strand_id
1 'polypeptide(L)'
;MTPKKLEPKSKYAEFDLDGDGTVSDAEISKHHEMLQQELTEEKADTQRRMAWVAMVSMCIYAILPLFPFIPEARLSTLASLSDMLFLSQASIVGLYFGATAYMAKK
;
A
#
# COMPACT_ATOMS: atom_id res chain seq x y z
N MET A 1 -31.07 -24.01 -23.40
CA MET A 1 -31.49 -22.73 -22.79
C MET A 1 -30.81 -21.63 -23.58
N THR A 2 -31.57 -20.69 -24.14
CA THR A 2 -31.02 -19.61 -24.96
C THR A 2 -30.30 -18.60 -24.05
N PRO A 3 -29.04 -18.23 -24.32
CA PRO A 3 -28.30 -17.31 -23.48
C PRO A 3 -28.95 -15.91 -23.52
N LYS A 4 -29.13 -15.30 -22.35
CA LYS A 4 -29.74 -13.96 -22.20
C LYS A 4 -28.72 -12.89 -22.55
N LYS A 5 -28.92 -12.19 -23.67
CA LYS A 5 -28.12 -11.03 -24.07
C LYS A 5 -28.31 -9.84 -23.13
N LEU A 6 -27.20 -9.20 -22.79
CA LEU A 6 -27.11 -8.00 -21.94
C LEU A 6 -27.73 -6.79 -22.66
N GLU A 7 -28.37 -5.91 -21.88
CA GLU A 7 -28.86 -4.64 -22.40
C GLU A 7 -27.70 -3.65 -22.66
N PRO A 8 -27.76 -2.85 -23.75
CA PRO A 8 -26.73 -1.86 -24.05
C PRO A 8 -26.74 -0.78 -22.96
N LYS A 9 -25.65 -0.69 -22.18
CA LYS A 9 -25.42 0.09 -20.94
C LYS A 9 -25.65 -0.63 -19.61
N SER A 10 -25.71 -1.96 -19.59
CA SER A 10 -25.66 -2.71 -18.33
C SER A 10 -24.32 -2.50 -17.62
N LYS A 11 -24.34 -2.36 -16.28
CA LYS A 11 -23.15 -2.31 -15.41
C LYS A 11 -22.26 -3.56 -15.56
N TYR A 12 -22.83 -4.63 -16.13
CA TYR A 12 -22.17 -5.89 -16.40
C TYR A 12 -21.46 -5.94 -17.77
N ALA A 13 -21.65 -4.93 -18.63
CA ALA A 13 -20.95 -4.85 -19.92
C ALA A 13 -19.43 -4.62 -19.76
N GLU A 14 -18.96 -4.13 -18.61
CA GLU A 14 -17.52 -4.03 -18.30
C GLU A 14 -16.87 -5.39 -18.03
N PHE A 15 -17.67 -6.43 -17.78
CA PHE A 15 -17.21 -7.79 -17.49
C PHE A 15 -17.29 -8.72 -18.72
N ASP A 16 -17.87 -8.25 -19.82
CA ASP A 16 -17.95 -8.94 -21.11
C ASP A 16 -16.62 -8.69 -21.85
N LEU A 17 -15.70 -9.66 -21.77
CA LEU A 17 -14.33 -9.57 -22.27
C LEU A 17 -14.24 -9.95 -23.75
N ASP A 18 -15.17 -10.77 -24.25
CA ASP A 18 -15.19 -11.21 -25.65
C ASP A 18 -16.22 -10.46 -26.53
N GLY A 19 -17.10 -9.65 -25.91
CA GLY A 19 -18.05 -8.78 -26.59
C GLY A 19 -19.21 -9.53 -27.22
N ASP A 20 -19.50 -10.77 -26.79
CA ASP A 20 -20.58 -11.59 -27.32
C ASP A 20 -21.98 -11.17 -26.80
N GLY A 21 -22.00 -10.28 -25.80
CA GLY A 21 -23.19 -9.74 -25.16
C GLY A 21 -23.70 -10.61 -24.02
N THR A 22 -22.95 -11.59 -23.53
CA THR A 22 -23.27 -12.44 -22.37
C THR A 22 -22.07 -12.63 -21.46
N VAL A 23 -22.17 -12.14 -20.22
CA VAL A 23 -21.12 -12.40 -19.22
C VAL A 23 -21.16 -13.87 -18.80
N SER A 24 -20.11 -14.60 -19.10
CA SER A 24 -19.90 -15.97 -18.63
C SER A 24 -19.24 -16.01 -17.25
N ASP A 25 -19.48 -17.07 -16.49
CA ASP A 25 -18.83 -17.28 -15.19
C ASP A 25 -17.30 -17.27 -15.28
N ALA A 26 -16.74 -17.67 -16.44
CA ALA A 26 -15.31 -17.66 -16.72
C ALA A 26 -14.76 -16.22 -16.83
N GLU A 27 -15.51 -15.30 -17.41
CA GLU A 27 -15.11 -13.89 -17.54
C GLU A 27 -15.17 -13.17 -16.20
N ILE A 28 -16.18 -13.46 -15.38
CA ILE A 28 -16.27 -12.94 -14.00
C ILE A 28 -15.07 -13.43 -13.18
N SER A 29 -14.70 -14.71 -13.30
CA SER A 29 -13.55 -15.27 -12.61
C SER A 29 -12.25 -14.58 -13.03
N LYS A 30 -12.03 -14.38 -14.35
CA LYS A 30 -10.86 -13.68 -14.87
C LYS A 30 -10.79 -12.23 -14.41
N HIS A 31 -11.91 -11.53 -14.41
CA HIS A 31 -11.96 -10.15 -13.95
C HIS A 31 -11.66 -10.05 -12.45
N HIS A 32 -12.15 -10.99 -11.65
CA HIS A 32 -11.83 -11.06 -10.23
C HIS A 32 -10.35 -11.36 -9.97
N GLU A 33 -9.73 -12.25 -10.74
CA GLU A 33 -8.28 -12.52 -10.70
C GLU A 33 -7.46 -11.28 -11.08
N MET A 34 -7.84 -10.58 -12.15
CA MET A 34 -7.20 -9.31 -12.54
C MET A 34 -7.29 -8.26 -11.45
N LEU A 35 -8.47 -8.03 -10.87
CA LEU A 35 -8.65 -7.08 -9.77
C LEU A 35 -7.81 -7.45 -8.55
N GLN A 36 -7.71 -8.74 -8.22
CA GLN A 36 -6.87 -9.19 -7.11
C GLN A 36 -5.38 -8.95 -7.38
N GLN A 37 -4.92 -9.14 -8.61
CA GLN A 37 -3.56 -8.83 -9.02
C GLN A 37 -3.27 -7.33 -8.91
N GLU A 38 -4.14 -6.49 -9.46
CA GLU A 38 -4.02 -5.02 -9.38
C GLU A 38 -3.96 -4.53 -7.92
N LEU A 39 -4.87 -5.02 -7.07
CA LEU A 39 -4.89 -4.66 -5.64
C LEU A 39 -3.62 -5.13 -4.91
N THR A 40 -3.00 -6.22 -5.35
CA THR A 40 -1.75 -6.72 -4.76
C THR A 40 -0.56 -5.88 -5.19
N GLU A 41 -0.50 -5.52 -6.46
CA GLU A 41 0.51 -4.62 -7.01
C GLU A 41 0.43 -3.23 -6.36
N GLU A 42 -0.77 -2.66 -6.24
CA GLU A 42 -0.98 -1.35 -5.61
C GLU A 42 -0.55 -1.36 -4.13
N LYS A 43 -0.83 -2.44 -3.40
CA LYS A 43 -0.35 -2.62 -2.02
C LYS A 43 1.18 -2.68 -1.96
N ALA A 44 1.82 -3.42 -2.87
CA ALA A 44 3.28 -3.55 -2.90
C ALA A 44 3.96 -2.20 -3.21
N ASP A 45 3.42 -1.43 -4.15
CA ASP A 45 3.94 -0.09 -4.48
C ASP A 45 3.74 0.90 -3.33
N THR A 46 2.59 0.85 -2.66
CA THR A 46 2.34 1.65 -1.47
C THR A 46 3.35 1.32 -0.36
N GLN A 47 3.60 0.03 -0.11
CA GLN A 47 4.60 -0.42 0.86
C GLN A 47 6.01 0.06 0.50
N ARG A 48 6.40 -0.05 -0.78
CA ARG A 48 7.69 0.43 -1.28
C ARG A 48 7.86 1.93 -1.06
N ARG A 49 6.83 2.72 -1.36
CA ARG A 49 6.85 4.18 -1.17
C ARG A 49 6.95 4.54 0.31
N MET A 50 6.19 3.88 1.17
CA MET A 50 6.28 4.08 2.63
C MET A 50 7.67 3.75 3.17
N ALA A 51 8.25 2.63 2.75
CA ALA A 51 9.61 2.24 3.15
C ALA A 51 10.65 3.28 2.70
N TRP A 52 10.51 3.81 1.48
CA TRP A 52 11.44 4.81 0.96
C TRP A 52 11.37 6.13 1.73
N VAL A 53 10.15 6.61 2.04
CA VAL A 53 9.93 7.80 2.86
C VAL A 53 10.50 7.61 4.26
N ALA A 54 10.28 6.45 4.88
CA ALA A 54 10.83 6.13 6.20
C ALA A 54 12.37 6.14 6.20
N MET A 55 13.02 5.49 5.23
CA MET A 55 14.48 5.49 5.10
C MET A 55 15.04 6.90 4.93
N VAL A 56 14.46 7.71 4.04
CA VAL A 56 14.89 9.10 3.85
C VAL A 56 14.72 9.91 5.13
N SER A 57 13.60 9.74 5.84
CA SER A 57 13.37 10.47 7.10
C SER A 57 14.40 10.12 8.18
N MET A 58 14.82 8.86 8.28
CA MET A 58 15.87 8.44 9.21
C MET A 58 17.22 9.03 8.84
N CYS A 59 17.58 9.04 7.55
CA CYS A 59 18.81 9.67 7.08
C CYS A 59 18.82 11.18 7.36
N ILE A 60 17.73 11.89 7.07
CA ILE A 60 17.60 13.32 7.36
C ILE A 60 17.75 13.57 8.86
N TYR A 61 17.07 12.77 9.69
CA TYR A 61 17.15 12.91 11.14
C TYR A 61 18.57 12.68 11.67
N ALA A 62 19.29 11.69 11.15
CA ALA A 62 20.67 11.41 11.55
C ALA A 62 21.65 12.54 11.19
N ILE A 63 21.39 13.27 10.09
CA ILE A 63 22.25 14.37 9.63
C ILE A 63 21.88 15.69 10.31
N LEU A 64 20.64 15.84 10.79
CA LEU A 64 20.13 17.06 11.40
C LEU A 64 21.00 17.61 12.55
N PRO A 65 21.52 16.79 13.50
CA PRO A 65 22.41 17.24 14.57
C PRO A 65 23.78 17.74 14.09
N LEU A 66 24.21 17.37 12.88
CA LEU A 66 25.51 17.78 12.32
C LEU A 66 25.48 19.21 11.73
N PHE A 67 24.30 19.83 11.65
CA PHE A 67 24.20 21.19 11.13
C PHE A 67 24.69 22.24 12.16
N PRO A 68 25.42 23.27 11.71
CA PRO A 68 26.08 24.26 12.59
C PRO A 68 25.12 25.19 13.35
N PHE A 69 23.80 25.10 13.09
CA PHE A 69 22.78 25.94 13.71
C PHE A 69 22.16 25.32 14.98
N ILE A 70 22.53 24.09 15.34
CA ILE A 70 21.99 23.38 16.50
C ILE A 70 22.95 23.51 17.70
N PRO A 71 22.54 24.17 18.79
CA PRO A 71 23.35 24.25 20.00
C PRO A 71 23.56 22.88 20.64
N GLU A 72 24.74 22.61 21.20
CA GLU A 72 25.06 21.36 21.92
C GLU A 72 24.05 21.02 23.02
N ALA A 73 23.53 22.03 23.72
CA ALA A 73 22.49 21.87 24.74
C ALA A 73 21.20 21.26 24.18
N ARG A 74 20.87 21.49 22.90
CA ARG A 74 19.69 20.89 22.26
C ARG A 74 19.93 19.49 21.73
N LEU A 75 21.18 19.06 21.51
CA LEU A 75 21.48 17.69 21.05
C LEU A 75 21.02 16.64 22.05
N SER A 76 21.19 16.87 23.36
CA SER A 76 20.73 15.95 24.40
C SER A 76 19.20 15.77 24.40
N THR A 77 18.45 16.88 24.26
CA THR A 77 17.00 16.84 24.16
C THR A 77 16.54 16.19 22.85
N LEU A 78 17.22 16.47 21.73
CA LEU A 78 16.96 15.83 20.45
C LEU A 78 17.18 14.32 20.51
N ALA A 79 18.29 13.85 21.10
CA ALA A 79 18.57 12.42 21.26
C ALA A 79 17.52 11.70 22.13
N SER A 80 17.07 12.34 23.21
CA SER A 80 16.02 11.75 24.05
C SER A 80 14.67 11.66 23.31
N LEU A 81 14.35 12.67 22.52
CA LEU A 81 13.15 12.68 21.69
C LEU A 81 13.27 11.75 20.47
N SER A 82 14.47 11.56 19.93
CA SER A 82 14.74 10.68 18.78
C SER A 82 14.39 9.25 19.10
N ASP A 83 14.80 8.76 20.26
CA ASP A 83 14.60 7.37 20.65
C ASP A 83 13.11 7.06 20.79
N MET A 84 12.36 7.97 21.42
CA MET A 84 10.90 7.84 21.55
C MET A 84 10.21 7.91 20.17
N LEU A 85 10.65 8.83 19.31
CA LEU A 85 10.11 9.01 17.97
C LEU A 85 10.36 7.77 17.09
N PHE A 86 11.59 7.26 17.08
CA PHE A 86 11.94 6.07 16.31
C PHE A 86 11.28 4.79 16.84
N LEU A 87 11.18 4.64 18.16
CA LEU A 87 10.45 3.52 18.76
C LEU A 87 8.96 3.54 18.39
N SER A 88 8.34 4.73 18.42
CA SER A 88 6.95 4.92 18.00
C SER A 88 6.76 4.63 16.51
N GLN A 89 7.64 5.16 15.65
CA GLN A 89 7.59 4.90 14.21
C GLN A 89 7.78 3.42 13.88
N ALA A 90 8.77 2.76 14.49
CA ALA A 90 9.01 1.33 14.30
C ALA A 90 7.78 0.50 14.70
N SER A 91 7.09 0.88 15.78
CA SER A 91 5.89 0.20 16.26
C SER A 91 4.71 0.35 15.29
N ILE A 92 4.44 1.55 14.78
CA ILE A 92 3.35 1.81 13.80
C ILE A 92 3.62 1.05 12.50
N VAL A 93 4.86 1.13 12.01
CA VAL A 93 5.30 0.47 10.78
C VAL A 93 5.23 -1.06 10.94
N GLY A 94 5.73 -1.59 12.06
CA GLY A 94 5.66 -3.02 12.37
C GLY A 94 4.23 -3.54 12.49
N LEU A 95 3.34 -2.78 13.11
CA LEU A 95 1.92 -3.15 13.23
C LEU A 95 1.22 -3.13 11.87
N TYR A 96 1.48 -2.13 11.03
CA TYR A 96 0.93 -2.05 9.68
C TYR A 96 1.40 -3.22 8.81
N PHE A 97 2.72 -3.45 8.74
CA PHE A 97 3.26 -4.57 7.97
C PHE A 97 2.81 -5.91 8.51
N GLY A 98 2.77 -6.09 9.84
CA GLY A 98 2.26 -7.30 10.49
C GLY A 98 0.78 -7.56 10.16
N ALA A 99 -0.07 -6.54 10.22
CA ALA A 99 -1.47 -6.65 9.85
C ALA A 99 -1.65 -6.99 8.36
N THR A 100 -0.87 -6.35 7.47
CA THR A 100 -0.92 -6.65 6.03
C THR A 100 -0.46 -8.08 5.71
N ALA A 101 0.61 -8.56 6.36
CA ALA A 101 1.10 -9.93 6.20
C ALA A 101 0.11 -10.97 6.75
N TYR A 102 -0.55 -10.68 7.87
CA TYR A 102 -1.62 -11.52 8.42
C TYR A 102 -2.81 -11.61 7.46
N MET A 103 -3.24 -10.47 6.91
CA MET A 103 -4.32 -10.40 5.92
C MET A 103 -3.97 -11.11 4.61
N ALA A 104 -2.70 -11.10 4.19
CA ALA A 104 -2.24 -11.80 2.98
C ALA A 104 -2.19 -13.32 3.13
N LYS A 105 -2.16 -13.84 4.37
CA LYS A 105 -2.11 -15.28 4.66
C LYS A 105 -3.51 -15.91 4.80
N LYS A 106 -4.58 -15.09 4.83
CA LYS A 106 -5.97 -15.50 4.95
C LYS A 106 -6.66 -15.44 3.59
#